data_AF-A0A5E4IMQ2-F1
#
_entry.id   AF-A0A5E4IMQ2-F1
#
_cell.length_a   1.000
_cell.length_b   1.000
_cell.length_c   1.000
_cell.angle_alpha   90.00
_cell.angle_beta   90.00
_cell.angle_gamma   90.00
#
_symmetry.space_group_name_H-M   'P 1'
#
loop_
_entity.id
_entity.type
_entity.pdbx_description
1 polymer ?
#
loop_
_entity_poly.entity_id
_entity_poly.type
_entity_poly.pdbx_seq_one_letter_code
_entity_poly.pdbx_strand_id
1 'polypeptide(L)'
;MSVNKEIGNLITLDDFVSLETDEVKERVIIPGSVLAHDREIRRALRRDGKNRLVFRGSDNLTVEPERSIYLTTRQVLDREIEAFTGLIEEINDLGI
;
A
#
# COMPACT_ATOMS: atom_id res chain seq x y z
N MET A 1 3.43 8.71 9.28
CA MET A 1 4.69 8.20 8.73
C MET A 1 4.50 7.63 7.32
N SER A 2 5.43 7.84 6.39
CA SER A 2 5.37 7.33 5.01
C SER A 2 6.77 7.01 4.49
N VAL A 3 6.87 6.10 3.52
CA VAL A 3 8.07 5.96 2.67
C VAL A 3 8.22 7.20 1.79
N ASN A 4 9.45 7.51 1.37
CA ASN A 4 9.75 8.66 0.51
C ASN A 4 9.52 8.32 -0.98
N LYS A 5 8.29 7.91 -1.32
CA LYS A 5 7.85 7.52 -2.67
C LYS A 5 6.40 7.94 -2.88
N GLU A 6 6.09 8.39 -4.08
CA GLU A 6 4.73 8.75 -4.49
C GLU A 6 3.96 7.60 -5.16
N ILE A 7 4.68 6.61 -5.71
CA ILE A 7 4.11 5.50 -6.48
C ILE A 7 4.43 4.18 -5.79
N GLY A 8 3.41 3.36 -5.54
CA GLY A 8 3.53 2.07 -4.84
C GLY A 8 4.52 1.11 -5.51
N ASN A 9 4.51 1.05 -6.84
CA ASN A 9 5.38 0.18 -7.65
C ASN A 9 6.86 0.57 -7.60
N LEU A 10 7.21 1.69 -6.95
CA LEU A 10 8.59 2.14 -6.74
C LEU A 10 9.07 1.88 -5.31
N ILE A 11 8.20 1.34 -4.45
CA ILE A 11 8.55 0.97 -3.07
C ILE A 11 9.26 -0.38 -3.10
N THR A 12 10.47 -0.39 -2.55
CA THR A 12 11.37 -1.53 -2.46
C THR A 12 11.60 -1.93 -1.01
N LEU A 13 12.39 -2.98 -0.79
CA LEU A 13 12.78 -3.39 0.57
C LEU A 13 13.55 -2.29 1.30
N ASP A 14 14.43 -1.57 0.59
CA ASP A 14 15.28 -0.53 1.18
C ASP A 14 14.45 0.61 1.77
N ASP A 15 13.29 0.91 1.17
CA ASP A 15 12.36 1.91 1.70
C ASP A 15 11.85 1.49 3.08
N PHE A 16 11.48 0.22 3.29
CA PHE A 16 11.09 -0.30 4.62
C PHE A 16 12.25 -0.35 5.61
N VAL A 17 13.47 -0.59 5.13
CA VAL A 17 14.68 -0.59 5.97
C VAL A 17 15.09 0.85 6.33
N SER A 18 14.73 1.85 5.55
CA SER A 18 15.01 3.25 5.91
C SER A 18 13.96 3.87 6.84
N LEU A 19 12.78 3.24 6.96
CA LEU A 19 11.58 3.77 7.62
C LEU A 19 11.64 3.64 9.16
N GLU A 20 11.84 4.73 9.92
CA GLU A 20 11.74 4.78 11.40
C GLU A 20 10.52 4.04 12.00
N THR A 21 10.73 2.91 12.66
CA THR A 21 9.61 2.01 13.01
C THR A 21 8.85 2.40 14.28
N ASP A 22 9.32 3.39 15.03
CA ASP A 22 8.77 3.80 16.33
C ASP A 22 7.31 4.27 16.27
N GLU A 23 6.94 5.00 15.21
CA GLU A 23 5.58 5.51 14.97
C GLU A 23 4.66 4.53 14.21
N VAL A 24 5.20 3.41 13.72
CA VAL A 24 4.42 2.44 12.93
C VAL A 24 3.50 1.64 13.85
N LYS A 25 2.19 1.73 13.59
CA LYS A 25 1.13 0.97 14.29
C LYS A 25 1.32 -0.56 14.19
N GLU A 26 0.59 -1.29 15.03
CA GLU A 26 0.62 -2.77 15.04
C GLU A 26 0.09 -3.39 13.74
N ARG A 27 -0.95 -2.77 13.14
CA ARG A 27 -1.53 -3.19 11.86
C ARG A 27 -1.11 -2.22 10.77
N VAL A 28 -0.56 -2.75 9.68
CA VAL A 28 -0.01 -1.97 8.57
C VAL A 28 -0.59 -2.52 7.27
N ILE A 29 -1.20 -1.64 6.47
CA ILE A 29 -1.52 -1.91 5.07
C ILE A 29 -0.40 -1.34 4.20
N ILE A 30 0.09 -2.14 3.27
CA ILE A 30 1.05 -1.72 2.24
C ILE A 30 0.39 -1.81 0.86
N PRO A 31 0.81 -1.00 -0.13
CA PRO A 31 0.33 -1.17 -1.50
C PRO A 31 0.58 -2.60 -2.01
N GLY A 32 -0.38 -3.16 -2.74
CA GLY A 32 -0.25 -4.50 -3.32
C GLY A 32 0.93 -4.63 -4.29
N SER A 33 1.26 -3.52 -4.94
CA SER A 33 2.30 -3.39 -5.97
C SER A 33 3.73 -3.21 -5.45
N VAL A 34 3.95 -3.26 -4.13
CA VAL A 34 5.28 -3.16 -3.52
C VAL A 34 6.24 -4.24 -4.05
N LEU A 35 7.44 -3.83 -4.46
CA LEU A 35 8.51 -4.67 -5.01
C LEU A 35 9.41 -5.27 -3.92
N ALA A 36 8.80 -5.90 -2.93
CA ALA A 36 9.52 -6.61 -1.87
C ALA A 36 8.72 -7.83 -1.44
N HIS A 37 9.39 -8.91 -1.01
CA HIS A 37 8.71 -10.11 -0.54
C HIS A 37 8.15 -9.91 0.88
N ASP A 38 6.94 -10.40 1.17
CA ASP A 38 6.24 -10.19 2.46
C ASP A 38 7.08 -10.56 3.68
N ARG A 39 7.85 -11.65 3.57
CA ARG A 39 8.76 -12.10 4.63
C ARG A 39 9.81 -11.04 4.98
N GLU A 40 10.34 -10.34 3.97
CA GLU A 40 11.37 -9.32 4.16
C GLU A 40 10.77 -8.02 4.70
N ILE A 41 9.58 -7.64 4.19
CA ILE A 41 8.82 -6.50 4.70
C ILE A 41 8.51 -6.69 6.19
N ARG A 42 7.99 -7.86 6.57
CA ARG A 42 7.72 -8.20 7.97
C ARG A 42 8.99 -8.15 8.82
N ARG A 43 10.13 -8.57 8.28
CA ARG A 43 11.42 -8.51 9.00
C ARG A 43 11.85 -7.05 9.22
N ALA A 44 11.77 -6.22 8.18
CA ALA A 44 12.11 -4.81 8.25
C ALA A 44 11.21 -4.06 9.25
N LEU A 45 9.90 -4.28 9.17
CA LEU A 45 8.92 -3.63 10.05
C LEU A 45 8.92 -4.17 11.49
N ARG A 46 9.67 -5.22 11.83
CA ARG A 46 9.77 -5.77 13.21
C ARG A 46 11.15 -5.56 13.83
N ARG A 47 11.99 -4.72 13.22
CA ARG A 47 13.38 -4.47 13.66
C ARG A 47 13.50 -3.82 15.05
N ASP A 48 12.46 -3.13 15.50
CA ASP A 48 12.33 -2.57 16.84
C ASP A 48 11.81 -3.58 17.87
N GLY A 49 11.64 -4.84 17.48
CA GLY A 49 11.14 -5.93 18.32
C GLY A 49 9.61 -5.97 18.48
N LYS A 50 8.87 -5.00 17.93
CA LYS A 50 7.39 -5.01 18.00
C LYS A 50 6.83 -5.91 16.91
N ASN A 51 5.88 -6.76 17.29
CA ASN A 51 5.22 -7.66 16.35
C ASN A 51 4.15 -6.89 15.56
N ARG A 52 4.33 -6.76 14.24
CA ARG A 52 3.37 -6.08 13.35
C ARG A 52 2.69 -7.05 12.40
N LEU A 53 1.39 -6.84 12.19
CA LEU A 53 0.57 -7.50 11.19
C LEU A 53 0.61 -6.66 9.92
N VAL A 54 1.06 -7.27 8.82
CA VAL A 54 1.26 -6.60 7.53
C VAL A 54 0.31 -7.22 6.51
N PHE A 55 -0.52 -6.39 5.91
CA PHE A 55 -1.52 -6.72 4.90
C PHE A 55 -1.18 -6.01 3.59
N ARG A 56 -1.35 -6.69 2.45
CA ARG A 56 -1.27 -6.05 1.14
C ARG A 56 -2.66 -5.60 0.74
N GLY A 57 -2.83 -4.30 0.56
CA GLY A 57 -4.04 -3.73 0.01
C GLY A 57 -4.02 -3.73 -1.51
N SER A 58 -4.82 -2.83 -2.11
CA SER A 58 -4.93 -2.70 -3.56
C SER A 58 -3.59 -2.44 -4.26
N ASP A 59 -3.43 -2.99 -5.46
CA ASP A 59 -2.29 -2.73 -6.34
C ASP A 59 -2.28 -1.29 -6.85
N ASN A 60 -3.47 -0.72 -7.11
CA ASN A 60 -3.64 0.61 -7.67
C ASN A 60 -4.92 1.27 -7.12
N LEU A 61 -4.86 2.59 -6.88
CA LEU A 61 -6.03 3.41 -6.52
C LEU A 61 -6.48 4.32 -7.67
N THR A 62 -5.63 4.48 -8.68
CA THR A 62 -5.88 5.27 -9.88
C THR A 62 -5.65 4.42 -11.12
N VAL A 63 -6.28 4.79 -12.23
CA VAL A 63 -6.05 4.12 -13.51
C VAL A 63 -4.71 4.57 -14.09
N GLU A 64 -3.88 3.60 -14.49
CA GLU A 64 -2.62 3.88 -15.17
C GLU A 64 -2.83 4.72 -16.45
N PRO A 65 -2.00 5.73 -16.72
CA PRO A 65 -2.16 6.61 -17.89
C PRO A 65 -2.23 5.84 -19.22
N GLU A 66 -1.49 4.73 -19.35
CA GLU A 66 -1.50 3.92 -20.57
C GLU A 66 -2.83 3.18 -20.79
N ARG A 67 -3.59 2.95 -19.71
CA ARG A 67 -4.91 2.31 -19.76
C ARG A 67 -6.03 3.34 -19.90
N SER A 68 -5.85 4.54 -19.34
CA SER A 68 -6.90 5.56 -19.32
C SER A 68 -7.28 6.06 -20.73
N ILE A 69 -6.37 5.97 -21.72
CA ILE A 69 -6.65 6.34 -23.12
C ILE A 69 -7.77 5.52 -23.77
N TYR A 70 -8.06 4.33 -23.24
CA TYR A 70 -9.13 3.46 -23.74
C TYR A 70 -10.45 3.64 -22.99
N LEU A 71 -10.50 4.57 -22.03
CA LEU A 71 -11.63 4.78 -21.14
C LEU A 71 -12.20 6.19 -21.30
N THR A 72 -13.51 6.30 -21.10
CA THR A 72 -14.14 7.60 -20.85
C THR A 72 -13.78 8.10 -19.45
N THR A 73 -13.84 9.41 -19.24
CA THR A 73 -13.66 10.02 -17.90
C THR A 73 -14.55 9.37 -16.85
N ARG A 74 -15.80 9.02 -17.22
CA ARG A 74 -16.72 8.36 -16.29
C ARG A 74 -16.23 6.97 -15.88
N GLN A 75 -15.76 6.18 -16.84
CA GLN A 75 -15.22 4.84 -16.57
C GLN A 75 -13.92 4.87 -15.77
N VAL A 76 -13.11 5.93 -15.91
CA VAL A 76 -11.95 6.15 -15.04
C VAL A 76 -12.42 6.40 -13.62
N LEU A 77 -13.30 7.38 -13.41
CA LEU A 77 -13.82 7.72 -12.08
C LEU A 77 -14.52 6.54 -11.40
N ASP A 78 -15.33 5.78 -12.13
CA ASP A 78 -16.02 4.60 -11.57
C ASP A 78 -15.00 3.56 -11.04
N ARG A 79 -13.90 3.33 -11.76
CA ARG A 79 -12.82 2.43 -11.31
C ARG A 79 -12.07 2.95 -10.10
N GLU A 80 -11.78 4.24 -10.06
CA GLU A 80 -11.08 4.85 -8.93
C GLU A 80 -11.96 4.80 -7.68
N ILE A 81 -13.24 5.13 -7.81
CA ILE A 81 -14.22 5.04 -6.72
C ILE A 81 -14.31 3.60 -6.20
N GLU A 82 -14.37 2.60 -7.07
CA GLU A 82 -14.35 1.19 -6.69
C GLU A 82 -13.08 0.83 -5.91
N ALA A 83 -11.90 1.21 -6.41
CA ALA A 83 -10.62 0.93 -5.74
C ALA A 83 -10.50 1.60 -4.36
N PHE A 84 -10.92 2.86 -4.24
CA PHE A 84 -10.95 3.57 -2.95
C PHE A 84 -11.97 2.97 -1.99
N THR A 85 -13.13 2.55 -2.49
CA THR A 85 -14.17 1.90 -1.67
C THR A 85 -13.63 0.60 -1.08
N GLY A 86 -12.99 -0.24 -1.90
CA GLY A 86 -12.36 -1.48 -1.43
C GLY A 86 -11.27 -1.24 -0.38
N LEU A 87 -10.45 -0.20 -0.54
CA LEU A 87 -9.45 0.16 0.48
C LEU A 87 -10.10 0.60 1.80
N ILE A 88 -11.19 1.38 1.74
CA ILE A 88 -11.92 1.82 2.93
C ILE A 88 -12.54 0.61 3.65
N GLU A 89 -13.13 -0.32 2.90
CA GLU A 89 -13.68 -1.56 3.45
C GLU A 89 -12.58 -2.40 4.12
N GLU A 90 -11.42 -2.56 3.48
CA GLU A 90 -10.27 -3.27 4.05
C GLU A 90 -9.77 -2.61 5.35
N ILE A 91 -9.67 -1.28 5.39
CA ILE A 91 -9.31 -0.54 6.60
C ILE A 91 -10.32 -0.78 7.73
N ASN A 92 -11.62 -0.75 7.41
CA ASN A 92 -12.70 -0.96 8.38
C ASN A 92 -12.68 -2.40 8.92
N ASP A 93 -12.51 -3.40 8.06
CA ASP A 93 -12.45 -4.81 8.43
C ASP A 93 -11.22 -5.12 9.29
N LEU A 94 -10.08 -4.50 8.97
CA LEU A 94 -8.85 -4.62 9.75
C LEU A 94 -8.86 -3.76 11.02
N GLY A 95 -9.83 -2.86 11.21
CA GLY A 95 -9.98 -1.98 12.38
C GLY A 95 -8.74 -1.14 12.69
N ILE A 96 -8.22 -0.42 11.70
CA ILE A 96 -6.95 0.35 11.75
C ILE A 96 -7.15 1.82 12.15
#